data_AF-A0A934VW33-F1
#
_entry.id   AF-A0A934VW33-F1
#
_cell.length_a   1.000
_cell.length_b   1.000
_cell.length_c   1.000
_cell.angle_alpha   90.00
_cell.angle_beta   90.00
_cell.angle_gamma   90.00
#
_symmetry.space_group_name_H-M   'P 1'
#
loop_
_entity.id
_entity.type
_entity.pdbx_description
1 polymer ?
#
loop_
_entity_poly.entity_id
_entity_poly.type
_entity_poly.pdbx_seq_one_letter_code
_entity_poly.pdbx_strand_id
1 'polypeptide(L)'
;MMRIITLTALFVLSRPVQAGNAGFLPDGKGLIHTDEHSLKIYDLTTSHETSLDWPIDRNWSYPSLAVTHSEIIIAGDQDALAWNPEAKTWRPFWHCQEGMRIDDIAYDPKTHRVMICTHS
;
A
#
# COMPACT_ATOMS: atom_id res chain seq x y z
N MET A 1 -18.52 -8.24 -23.51
CA MET A 1 -18.56 -6.81 -23.90
C MET A 1 -17.30 -6.17 -23.33
N MET A 2 -16.30 -5.88 -24.17
CA MET A 2 -15.02 -5.30 -23.73
C MET A 2 -15.19 -3.80 -23.58
N ARG A 3 -15.00 -3.28 -22.36
CA ARG A 3 -15.09 -1.85 -22.07
C ARG A 3 -13.67 -1.30 -22.10
N ILE A 4 -13.35 -0.51 -23.11
CA ILE A 4 -12.10 0.25 -23.15
C ILE A 4 -12.29 1.42 -22.18
N ILE A 5 -11.49 1.46 -21.12
CA ILE A 5 -11.53 2.54 -20.13
C ILE A 5 -10.65 3.67 -20.69
N THR A 6 -11.23 4.85 -20.90
CA THR A 6 -10.46 6.06 -21.23
C THR A 6 -9.60 6.44 -20.03
N LEU A 7 -8.28 6.40 -20.21
CA LEU A 7 -7.32 6.90 -19.21
C LEU A 7 -7.36 8.43 -19.22
N THR A 8 -7.88 9.04 -18.16
CA THR A 8 -7.96 10.50 -18.02
C THR A 8 -6.60 11.11 -17.62
N ALA A 9 -5.72 10.34 -16.98
CA ALA A 9 -4.36 10.74 -16.64
C ALA A 9 -3.45 9.51 -16.46
N LEU A 10 -2.17 9.63 -16.85
CA LEU A 10 -1.12 8.65 -16.59
C LEU A 10 -0.04 9.30 -15.73
N PHE A 11 0.23 8.73 -14.55
CA PHE A 11 1.34 9.15 -13.69
C PHE A 11 2.48 8.14 -13.78
N VAL A 12 3.70 8.63 -14.05
CA VAL A 12 4.91 7.80 -14.11
C VAL A 12 5.87 8.33 -13.05
N LEU A 13 6.12 7.53 -12.01
CA LEU A 13 7.15 7.82 -11.02
C LEU A 13 8.49 7.30 -11.56
N SER A 14 9.35 8.20 -12.04
CA SER A 14 10.67 7.86 -12.56
C SER A 14 11.66 7.73 -11.40
N ARG A 15 11.68 6.57 -10.71
CA ARG A 15 12.72 6.27 -9.72
C ARG A 15 13.29 4.84 -9.85
N PRO A 16 14.59 4.64 -9.57
CA PRO A 16 15.29 3.37 -9.77
C PRO A 16 15.09 2.34 -8.65
N VAL A 17 14.17 2.57 -7.70
CA VAL A 17 13.97 1.65 -6.57
C VAL A 17 12.90 0.64 -6.95
N GLN A 18 13.11 -0.63 -6.58
CA GLN A 18 12.13 -1.70 -6.71
C GLN A 18 10.87 -1.35 -5.90
N ALA A 19 9.88 -0.74 -6.56
CA ALA A 19 8.58 -0.51 -5.96
C ALA A 19 7.82 -1.84 -5.94
N GLY A 20 7.41 -2.30 -4.75
CA GLY A 20 6.62 -3.52 -4.62
C GLY A 20 5.22 -3.32 -5.20
N ASN A 21 4.56 -2.23 -4.83
CA ASN A 21 3.20 -1.91 -5.27
C ASN A 21 2.96 -0.39 -5.22
N ALA A 22 1.93 0.11 -5.91
CA ALA A 22 1.57 1.53 -5.94
C ALA A 22 0.06 1.75 -5.97
N GLY A 23 -0.40 2.90 -5.49
CA GLY A 23 -1.83 3.25 -5.45
C GLY A 23 -2.07 4.75 -5.30
N PHE A 24 -3.34 5.13 -5.24
CA PHE A 24 -3.74 6.49 -4.83
C PHE A 24 -3.98 6.54 -3.33
N LEU A 25 -3.79 7.71 -2.72
CA LEU A 25 -4.37 7.99 -1.40
C LEU A 25 -5.90 7.90 -1.47
N PRO A 26 -6.58 7.55 -0.36
CA PRO A 26 -8.05 7.47 -0.33
C PRO A 26 -8.76 8.78 -0.75
N ASP A 27 -8.14 9.93 -0.52
CA ASP A 27 -8.67 11.24 -0.89
C ASP A 27 -8.39 11.63 -2.36
N GLY A 28 -7.63 10.80 -3.09
CA GLY A 28 -7.24 11.02 -4.49
C GLY A 28 -6.22 12.15 -4.71
N LYS A 29 -5.66 12.76 -3.66
CA LYS A 29 -4.75 13.91 -3.76
C LYS A 29 -3.27 13.53 -3.76
N GLY A 30 -2.97 12.24 -3.64
CA GLY A 30 -1.61 11.76 -3.67
C GLY A 30 -1.49 10.37 -4.26
N LEU A 31 -0.26 10.01 -4.60
CA LEU A 31 0.16 8.66 -4.96
C LEU A 31 0.94 8.07 -3.80
N ILE A 32 0.84 6.76 -3.66
CA ILE A 32 1.63 5.99 -2.71
C ILE A 32 2.37 4.89 -3.43
N HIS A 33 3.53 4.54 -2.91
CA HIS A 33 4.19 3.29 -3.25
C HIS A 33 5.07 2.84 -2.09
N THR A 34 5.41 1.56 -2.07
CA THR A 34 6.33 1.01 -1.09
C THR A 34 7.73 0.81 -1.65
N ASP A 35 8.72 0.86 -0.76
CA ASP A 35 10.02 0.23 -0.97
C ASP A 35 10.32 -0.74 0.19
N GLU A 36 11.56 -1.20 0.32
CA GLU A 36 11.93 -2.17 1.36
C GLU A 36 11.77 -1.65 2.79
N HIS A 37 11.82 -0.33 2.98
CA HIS A 37 11.99 0.30 4.29
C HIS A 37 10.87 1.28 4.66
N SER A 38 10.05 1.69 3.69
CA SER A 38 9.13 2.80 3.89
C SER A 38 7.94 2.82 2.93
N LEU A 39 6.90 3.54 3.36
CA LEU A 39 5.83 4.04 2.51
C LEU A 39 6.24 5.41 1.97
N LYS A 40 6.31 5.54 0.65
CA LYS A 40 6.47 6.83 -0.02
C LYS A 40 5.11 7.40 -0.35
N ILE A 41 4.98 8.71 -0.14
CA ILE A 41 3.76 9.46 -0.40
C ILE A 41 4.14 10.66 -1.26
N TYR A 42 3.57 10.73 -2.46
CA TYR A 42 3.72 11.85 -3.37
C TYR A 42 2.44 12.67 -3.40
N ASP A 43 2.52 13.92 -2.95
CA ASP A 43 1.41 14.87 -2.98
C ASP A 43 1.27 15.48 -4.38
N LEU A 44 0.14 15.23 -5.04
CA LEU A 44 -0.14 15.71 -6.39
C LEU A 44 -0.42 17.22 -6.44
N THR A 45 -0.77 17.84 -5.32
CA THR A 45 -1.07 19.26 -5.21
C THR A 45 0.20 20.10 -5.01
N THR A 46 1.17 19.58 -4.26
CA THR A 46 2.42 20.29 -3.93
C THR A 46 3.62 19.78 -4.72
N SER A 47 3.48 18.68 -5.46
CA SER A 47 4.58 17.97 -6.14
C SER A 47 5.71 17.54 -5.20
N HIS A 48 5.39 17.31 -3.92
CA HIS A 48 6.36 16.96 -2.88
C HIS A 48 6.23 15.48 -2.50
N GLU A 49 7.36 14.86 -2.18
CA GLU A 49 7.40 13.47 -1.71
C GLU A 49 7.83 13.42 -0.25
N THR A 50 7.15 12.59 0.53
CA THR A 50 7.50 12.25 1.91
C THR A 50 7.71 10.75 2.05
N SER A 51 8.64 10.36 2.92
CA SER A 51 8.93 8.97 3.29
C SER A 51 8.46 8.72 4.72
N LEU A 52 7.74 7.63 4.94
CA LEU A 52 7.36 7.14 6.25
C LEU A 52 7.98 5.77 6.48
N ASP A 53 8.93 5.69 7.40
CA ASP A 53 9.57 4.43 7.77
C ASP A 53 8.55 3.50 8.44
N TRP A 54 8.78 2.19 8.32
CA TRP A 54 7.95 1.21 8.98
C TRP A 54 7.98 1.41 10.51
N PRO A 55 6.83 1.29 11.20
CA PRO A 55 6.77 1.39 12.67
C PRO A 55 7.33 0.14 13.37
N ILE A 56 7.97 -0.76 12.62
CA ILE A 56 8.54 -2.02 13.07
C ILE A 56 9.94 -2.17 12.49
N ASP A 57 10.85 -2.79 13.23
CA ASP A 57 12.21 -3.08 12.77
C ASP A 57 12.22 -4.36 11.91
N ARG A 58 11.62 -4.27 10.72
CA ARG A 58 11.57 -5.35 9.73
C ARG A 58 11.94 -4.84 8.35
N ASN A 59 12.69 -5.65 7.61
CA ASN A 59 12.97 -5.40 6.21
C ASN A 59 12.01 -6.21 5.33
N TRP A 60 11.05 -5.54 4.70
CA TRP A 60 10.07 -6.20 3.83
C TRP A 60 10.52 -6.06 2.39
N SER A 61 11.00 -7.14 1.77
CA SER A 61 11.58 -7.04 0.43
C SER A 61 10.59 -6.55 -0.63
N TYR A 62 9.29 -6.88 -0.52
CA TYR A 62 8.26 -6.48 -1.49
C TYR A 62 6.86 -6.42 -0.85
N PRO A 63 6.55 -5.37 -0.08
CA PRO A 63 5.24 -5.31 0.57
C PRO A 63 4.14 -4.93 -0.42
N SER A 64 3.00 -5.64 -0.32
CA SER A 64 1.81 -5.37 -1.11
C SER A 64 0.88 -4.37 -0.40
N LEU A 65 0.02 -3.70 -1.17
CA LEU A 65 -0.80 -2.57 -0.75
C LEU A 65 -2.27 -2.82 -1.07
N ALA A 66 -3.15 -2.49 -0.13
CA ALA A 66 -4.58 -2.31 -0.39
C ALA A 66 -5.04 -0.97 0.16
N VAL A 67 -5.64 -0.15 -0.71
CA VAL A 67 -6.20 1.15 -0.33
C VAL A 67 -7.66 0.98 0.02
N THR A 68 -8.00 1.29 1.27
CA THR A 68 -9.40 1.32 1.75
C THR A 68 -9.97 2.74 1.65
N HIS A 69 -11.19 2.95 2.15
CA HIS A 69 -11.80 4.28 2.16
C HIS A 69 -11.10 5.28 3.08
N SER A 70 -10.35 4.82 4.09
CA SER A 70 -9.76 5.68 5.12
C SER A 70 -8.33 5.32 5.49
N GLU A 71 -7.87 4.12 5.13
CA GLU A 71 -6.57 3.59 5.52
C GLU A 71 -5.89 2.92 4.34
N ILE A 72 -4.57 2.79 4.42
CA ILE A 72 -3.76 1.96 3.53
C ILE A 72 -3.30 0.77 4.34
N ILE A 73 -3.61 -0.43 3.86
CA ILE A 73 -3.11 -1.67 4.45
C ILE A 73 -1.88 -2.08 3.66
N ILE A 74 -0.76 -2.23 4.37
CA ILE A 74 0.51 -2.67 3.82
C ILE A 74 0.80 -4.03 4.44
N ALA A 75 1.03 -5.03 3.60
CA ALA A 75 1.31 -6.39 4.03
C ALA A 75 2.69 -6.83 3.53
N GLY A 76 3.49 -7.38 4.44
CA GLY A 76 4.83 -7.86 4.12
C GLY A 76 5.27 -8.92 5.12
N ASP A 77 5.93 -9.96 4.59
CA ASP A 77 6.40 -11.08 5.40
C ASP A 77 5.25 -11.70 6.22
N GLN A 78 5.29 -11.65 7.55
CA GLN A 78 4.26 -12.25 8.41
C GLN A 78 3.20 -11.26 8.90
N ASP A 79 3.36 -9.98 8.58
CA ASP A 79 2.65 -8.90 9.24
C ASP A 79 1.92 -8.04 8.21
N ALA A 80 0.75 -7.54 8.61
CA ALA A 80 0.07 -6.47 7.92
C ALA A 80 -0.17 -5.31 8.89
N LEU A 81 0.11 -4.10 8.42
CA LEU A 81 -0.08 -2.86 9.13
C LEU A 81 -1.10 -1.99 8.39
N ALA A 82 -1.89 -1.23 9.13
CA ALA A 82 -2.74 -0.20 8.57
C ALA A 82 -2.19 1.18 8.95
N TRP A 83 -2.07 2.05 7.95
CA TRP A 83 -1.74 3.45 8.12
C TRP A 83 -2.95 4.32 7.81
N ASN A 84 -3.31 5.21 8.73
CA ASN A 84 -4.34 6.22 8.53
C ASN A 84 -3.70 7.53 8.05
N PRO A 85 -3.97 8.00 6.82
CA PRO A 85 -3.38 9.22 6.29
C PRO A 85 -3.81 10.50 7.00
N GLU A 86 -5.05 10.56 7.45
CA GLU A 86 -5.64 11.73 8.12
C GLU A 86 -5.06 11.88 9.53
N ALA A 87 -5.06 10.80 10.30
CA ALA A 87 -4.55 10.77 11.66
C ALA A 87 -3.02 10.66 11.73
N LYS A 88 -2.36 10.26 10.63
CA LYS A 88 -0.92 9.96 10.56
C LYS A 88 -0.47 8.91 11.58
N THR A 89 -1.30 7.90 11.80
CA THR A 89 -1.05 6.84 12.79
C THR A 89 -0.96 5.48 12.13
N TRP A 90 -0.14 4.63 12.73
CA TRP A 90 -0.02 3.22 12.39
C TRP A 90 -0.77 2.36 13.40
N ARG A 91 -1.30 1.23 12.95
CA ARG A 91 -1.76 0.16 13.82
C ARG A 91 -1.47 -1.22 13.22
N PRO A 92 -1.27 -2.25 14.05
CA PRO A 92 -1.35 -3.63 13.59
C PRO A 92 -2.69 -3.89 12.89
N PHE A 93 -2.65 -4.58 11.76
CA PHE A 93 -3.84 -5.00 11.04
C PHE A 93 -4.06 -6.50 11.17
N TRP A 94 -3.02 -7.29 10.88
CA TRP A 94 -3.09 -8.74 10.92
C TRP A 94 -1.70 -9.38 11.01
N HIS A 95 -1.63 -10.63 11.47
CA HIS A 95 -0.41 -11.44 11.54
C HIS A 95 -0.73 -12.87 11.08
N CYS A 96 0.11 -13.44 10.21
CA CYS A 96 -0.06 -14.83 9.75
C CYS A 96 0.53 -15.84 10.73
N GLN A 97 0.29 -17.12 10.48
CA GLN A 97 0.91 -18.18 11.28
C GLN A 97 2.43 -18.23 11.06
N GLU A 98 3.16 -18.74 12.06
CA GLU A 98 4.60 -18.95 11.96
C GLU A 98 4.93 -19.88 10.78
N GLY A 99 5.96 -19.52 10.02
CA GLY A 99 6.36 -20.25 8.80
C GLY A 99 5.49 -19.96 7.58
N MET A 100 4.48 -19.09 7.68
CA MET A 100 3.78 -18.55 6.52
C MET A 100 4.34 -17.18 6.15
N ARG A 101 4.08 -16.75 4.92
CA ARG A 101 4.38 -15.42 4.39
C ARG A 101 3.19 -14.91 3.60
N ILE A 102 2.95 -13.60 3.69
CA ILE A 102 1.96 -12.87 2.89
C ILE A 102 2.58 -12.50 1.55
N ASP A 103 1.88 -12.86 0.47
CA ASP A 103 2.24 -12.48 -0.90
C ASP A 103 1.53 -11.24 -1.37
N ASP A 104 0.22 -11.18 -1.10
CA ASP A 104 -0.63 -10.19 -1.71
C ASP A 104 -1.84 -9.86 -0.85
N ILE A 105 -2.40 -8.68 -1.10
CA ILE A 105 -3.55 -8.15 -0.39
C ILE A 105 -4.45 -7.40 -1.36
N ALA A 106 -5.76 -7.58 -1.19
CA ALA A 106 -6.76 -6.84 -1.95
C ALA A 106 -7.90 -6.36 -1.06
N TYR A 107 -8.48 -5.21 -1.41
CA TYR A 107 -9.65 -4.65 -0.74
C TYR A 107 -10.83 -4.56 -1.70
N ASP A 108 -11.99 -5.07 -1.29
CA ASP A 108 -13.27 -4.85 -1.97
C ASP A 108 -13.99 -3.65 -1.34
N PRO A 109 -14.09 -2.50 -2.02
CA PRO A 109 -14.78 -1.33 -1.49
C PRO A 109 -16.30 -1.51 -1.39
N LYS A 110 -16.90 -2.45 -2.12
CA LYS A 110 -18.35 -2.66 -2.08
C LYS A 110 -18.79 -3.43 -0.84
N THR A 111 -18.00 -4.41 -0.42
CA THR A 111 -18.33 -5.27 0.73
C THR A 111 -17.48 -4.97 1.97
N HIS A 112 -16.51 -4.06 1.85
CA HIS A 112 -15.54 -3.70 2.89
C HIS A 112 -14.75 -4.92 3.40
N ARG A 113 -14.40 -5.83 2.48
CA ARG A 113 -13.64 -7.04 2.80
C ARG A 113 -12.19 -6.92 2.33
N VAL A 114 -11.30 -7.55 3.07
CA VAL A 114 -9.89 -7.68 2.72
C VAL A 114 -9.61 -9.15 2.44
N MET A 115 -8.94 -9.43 1.33
CA MET A 115 -8.37 -10.73 1.00
C MET A 115 -6.87 -10.66 1.24
N ILE A 116 -6.32 -11.66 1.93
CA ILE A 116 -4.87 -11.83 2.14
C ILE A 116 -4.48 -13.18 1.56
N CYS A 117 -3.49 -13.18 0.67
CA CYS A 117 -2.91 -14.40 0.12
C CYS A 117 -1.63 -14.75 0.87
N THR A 118 -1.51 -16.01 1.30
CA THR A 118 -0.34 -16.50 2.01
C THR A 118 0.21 -17.78 1.39
N HIS A 119 1.51 -18.00 1.54
CA HIS A 119 2.21 -19.26 1.26
C HIS A 119 3.06 -19.68 2.45
N SER A 120 3.51 -20.94 2.46
CA SER A 120 4.48 -21.51 3.39
C SER A 120 5.89 -21.49 2.81
#